data_AF-A0A673Y5G1-F1
#
_entry.id   AF-A0A673Y5G1-F1
#
_cell.length_a   1.000
_cell.length_b   1.000
_cell.length_c   1.000
_cell.angle_alpha   90.00
_cell.angle_beta   90.00
_cell.angle_gamma   90.00
#
_symmetry.space_group_name_H-M   'P 1'
#
loop_
_entity.id
_entity.type
_entity.pdbx_description
1 polymer ?
#
loop_
_entity_poly.entity_id
_entity_poly.type
_entity_poly.pdbx_seq_one_letter_code
_entity_poly.pdbx_strand_id
1 'polypeptide(L)'
;MKTLALLFSFAFVLVFTAPTKTSDEHHLLKRIMIEANKTRDEGPEALLDSLVPADFNQVRCKRHGPVDFCIAEKILSNINKKQYGTSDNNIGTISRVLKQYNRLHPSNCTVKKNGDEEQLRALLMNLHDCAQIIFARPHPVTHHKTTPAL
;
A
#
# COMPACT_ATOMS: atom_id res chain seq x y z
N MET A 1 -60.53 -23.76 17.65
CA MET A 1 -59.10 -24.06 17.42
C MET A 1 -58.90 -24.13 15.91
N LYS A 2 -57.94 -23.53 15.22
CA LYS A 2 -56.92 -22.49 15.43
C LYS A 2 -56.62 -22.01 14.00
N THR A 3 -56.68 -20.70 13.74
CA THR A 3 -56.18 -20.08 12.51
C THR A 3 -54.65 -20.14 12.53
N LEU A 4 -54.03 -20.72 11.50
CA LEU A 4 -52.59 -20.60 11.29
C LEU A 4 -52.33 -19.75 10.05
N ALA A 5 -51.87 -18.53 10.29
CA ALA A 5 -51.27 -17.68 9.29
C ALA A 5 -49.88 -18.23 8.93
N LEU A 6 -49.69 -18.59 7.66
CA LEU A 6 -48.36 -18.86 7.11
C LEU A 6 -47.74 -17.50 6.74
N LEU A 7 -46.94 -16.96 7.68
CA LEU A 7 -46.09 -15.82 7.40
C LEU A 7 -44.82 -16.32 6.71
N PHE A 8 -44.64 -15.84 5.48
CA PHE A 8 -43.43 -16.00 4.68
C PHE A 8 -42.19 -15.57 5.47
N SER A 9 -41.30 -16.53 5.77
CA SER A 9 -39.93 -16.23 6.20
C SER A 9 -39.02 -16.29 4.99
N PHE A 10 -38.84 -15.15 4.32
CA PHE A 10 -37.69 -14.96 3.45
C PHE A 10 -36.50 -14.58 4.34
N ALA A 11 -35.64 -15.57 4.63
CA ALA A 11 -34.32 -15.30 5.17
C ALA A 11 -33.49 -14.62 4.09
N PHE A 12 -33.52 -13.29 4.04
CA PHE A 12 -32.48 -12.52 3.37
C PHE A 12 -31.19 -12.72 4.15
N VAL A 13 -30.41 -13.72 3.75
CA VAL A 13 -29.00 -13.80 4.11
C VAL A 13 -28.32 -12.63 3.42
N LEU A 14 -28.23 -11.49 4.11
CA LEU A 14 -27.31 -10.43 3.75
C LEU A 14 -25.90 -11.01 3.89
N VAL A 15 -25.40 -11.59 2.81
CA VAL A 15 -23.99 -11.91 2.64
C VAL A 15 -23.28 -10.55 2.56
N PHE A 16 -22.96 -9.98 3.72
CA PHE A 16 -21.90 -8.99 3.80
C PHE A 16 -20.61 -9.71 3.41
N THR A 17 -20.30 -9.73 2.12
CA THR A 17 -18.98 -10.13 1.64
C THR A 17 -18.00 -9.12 2.24
N ALA A 18 -17.33 -9.50 3.33
CA ALA A 18 -16.25 -8.72 3.89
C ALA A 18 -15.27 -8.38 2.75
N PRO A 19 -14.79 -7.13 2.64
CA PRO A 19 -13.76 -6.79 1.67
C PRO A 19 -12.62 -7.81 1.79
N THR A 20 -12.33 -8.51 0.71
CA THR A 20 -11.22 -9.45 0.72
C THR A 20 -9.95 -8.60 0.84
N LYS A 21 -9.07 -8.94 1.80
CA LYS A 21 -7.79 -8.24 2.01
C LYS A 21 -7.03 -8.01 0.69
N THR A 22 -7.19 -8.93 -0.25
CA THR A 22 -6.65 -8.88 -1.62
C THR A 22 -7.15 -7.69 -2.44
N SER A 23 -8.45 -7.35 -2.39
CA SER A 23 -9.01 -6.19 -3.11
C SER A 23 -8.44 -4.88 -2.55
N ASP A 24 -8.32 -4.78 -1.23
CA ASP A 24 -7.77 -3.61 -0.55
C ASP A 24 -6.27 -3.45 -0.83
N GLU A 25 -5.51 -4.55 -0.81
CA GLU A 25 -4.09 -4.55 -1.18
C GLU A 25 -3.88 -4.09 -2.61
N HIS A 26 -4.62 -4.65 -3.57
CA HIS A 26 -4.51 -4.31 -4.99
C HIS A 26 -4.83 -2.83 -5.25
N HIS A 27 -5.87 -2.31 -4.58
CA HIS A 27 -6.21 -0.89 -4.63
C HIS A 27 -5.11 0.00 -4.04
N LEU A 28 -4.52 -0.38 -2.92
CA LEU A 28 -3.44 0.37 -2.27
C LEU A 28 -2.17 0.36 -3.11
N LEU A 29 -1.78 -0.77 -3.71
CA LEU A 29 -0.64 -0.85 -4.63
C LEU A 29 -0.84 0.08 -5.83
N LYS A 30 -2.06 0.11 -6.40
CA LYS A 30 -2.40 1.05 -7.48
C LYS A 30 -2.26 2.50 -7.06
N ARG A 31 -2.73 2.85 -5.86
CA ARG A 31 -2.57 4.20 -5.32
C ARG A 31 -1.11 4.54 -5.05
N ILE A 32 -0.30 3.61 -4.54
CA ILE A 32 1.15 3.84 -4.36
C ILE A 32 1.80 4.19 -5.70
N MET A 33 1.51 3.46 -6.77
CA MET A 33 2.03 3.77 -8.12
C MET A 33 1.64 5.18 -8.58
N ILE A 34 0.35 5.52 -8.47
CA ILE A 34 -0.18 6.82 -8.90
C ILE A 34 0.47 7.96 -8.10
N GLU A 35 0.47 7.87 -6.77
CA GLU A 35 0.99 8.93 -5.92
C GLU A 35 2.52 9.05 -6.02
N ALA A 36 3.25 7.95 -6.26
CA ALA A 36 4.69 7.99 -6.50
C ALA A 36 5.04 8.76 -7.78
N ASN A 37 4.36 8.44 -8.89
CA ASN A 37 4.55 9.17 -10.15
C ASN A 37 4.13 10.63 -10.00
N LYS A 38 2.96 10.89 -9.41
CA LYS A 38 2.48 12.25 -9.19
C LYS A 38 3.47 13.08 -8.37
N THR A 39 3.98 12.53 -7.27
CA THR A 39 4.99 13.20 -6.45
C THR A 39 6.26 13.48 -7.24
N ARG A 40 6.71 12.52 -8.08
CA ARG A 40 7.91 12.66 -8.90
C ARG A 40 7.75 13.67 -10.04
N ASP A 41 6.57 13.75 -10.64
CA ASP A 41 6.33 14.51 -11.87
C ASP A 41 5.83 15.94 -11.57
N GLU A 42 5.15 16.14 -10.44
CA GLU A 42 4.59 17.44 -10.02
C GLU A 42 5.31 18.05 -8.79
N GLY A 43 6.20 17.30 -8.14
CA GLY A 43 6.92 17.76 -6.96
C GLY A 43 7.93 18.88 -7.25
N PRO A 44 8.22 19.77 -6.29
CA PRO A 44 9.25 20.79 -6.46
C PRO A 44 10.62 20.16 -6.73
N GLU A 45 11.35 20.65 -7.74
CA GLU A 45 12.68 20.10 -8.10
C GLU A 45 13.66 20.08 -6.92
N ALA A 46 13.72 21.17 -6.14
CA ALA A 46 14.58 21.23 -4.95
C ALA A 46 14.24 20.15 -3.90
N LEU A 47 12.98 19.71 -3.84
CA LEU A 47 12.57 18.60 -2.99
C LEU A 47 12.95 17.26 -3.60
N LEU A 48 12.74 17.08 -4.90
CA LEU A 48 13.06 15.83 -5.60
C LEU A 48 14.57 15.55 -5.63
N ASP A 49 15.39 16.59 -5.68
CA ASP A 49 16.85 16.51 -5.60
C ASP A 49 17.38 16.36 -4.17
N SER A 50 16.51 16.49 -3.16
CA SER A 50 16.93 16.33 -1.75
C SER A 50 17.40 14.90 -1.47
N LEU A 51 18.44 14.80 -0.65
CA LEU A 51 19.04 13.55 -0.26
C LEU A 51 18.23 12.89 0.87
N VAL A 52 18.00 11.59 0.73
CA VAL A 52 17.31 10.73 1.69
C VAL A 52 18.12 9.45 1.93
N PRO A 53 17.95 8.75 3.07
CA PRO A 53 18.65 7.50 3.31
C PRO A 53 18.36 6.44 2.23
N ALA A 54 19.40 5.84 1.65
CA ALA A 54 19.34 4.82 0.61
C ALA A 54 19.07 3.40 1.16
N ASP A 55 18.18 3.29 2.15
CA ASP A 55 17.84 2.00 2.79
C ASP A 55 16.79 1.19 2.01
N PHE A 56 16.05 1.85 1.11
CA PHE A 56 15.07 1.19 0.25
C PHE A 56 15.81 0.28 -0.75
N ASN A 57 15.48 -1.01 -0.75
CA ASN A 57 16.12 -1.96 -1.65
C ASN A 57 15.11 -2.50 -2.66
N GLN A 58 15.23 -2.05 -3.90
CA GLN A 58 14.31 -2.41 -4.97
C GLN A 58 14.24 -3.94 -5.19
N VAL A 59 15.36 -4.66 -5.11
CA VAL A 59 15.42 -6.12 -5.31
C VAL A 59 14.68 -6.86 -4.20
N ARG A 60 14.87 -6.44 -2.94
CA ARG A 60 14.17 -7.00 -1.78
C ARG A 60 12.67 -6.67 -1.84
N CYS A 61 12.34 -5.44 -2.21
CA CYS A 61 10.97 -4.98 -2.37
C CYS A 61 10.22 -5.83 -3.40
N LYS A 62 10.82 -6.04 -4.58
CA LYS A 62 10.31 -6.91 -5.65
C LYS A 62 10.11 -8.37 -5.25
N ARG A 63 10.62 -8.84 -4.11
CA ARG A 63 10.42 -10.20 -3.58
C ARG A 63 9.37 -10.26 -2.49
N HIS A 64 9.40 -9.35 -1.52
CA HIS A 64 8.44 -9.38 -0.42
C HIS A 64 7.56 -8.13 -0.36
N GLY A 65 8.12 -6.91 -0.38
CA GLY A 65 7.36 -5.66 -0.37
C GLY A 65 7.27 -4.98 1.00
N PRO A 66 6.62 -5.58 2.03
CA PRO A 66 6.27 -4.90 3.27
C PRO A 66 7.41 -4.21 4.02
N VAL A 67 8.62 -4.78 4.05
CA VAL A 67 9.77 -4.15 4.72
C VAL A 67 10.16 -2.85 4.02
N ASP A 68 10.25 -2.88 2.70
CA ASP A 68 10.67 -1.75 1.88
C ASP A 68 9.58 -0.66 1.77
N PHE A 69 8.29 -1.05 1.74
CA PHE A 69 7.19 -0.09 1.88
C PHE A 69 7.16 0.58 3.26
N CYS A 70 7.55 -0.12 4.33
CA CYS A 70 7.75 0.47 5.66
C CYS A 70 8.92 1.45 5.68
N ILE A 71 10.04 1.12 5.03
CA ILE A 71 11.21 2.03 4.92
C ILE A 71 10.82 3.31 4.18
N ALA A 72 10.20 3.18 3.00
CA ALA A 72 9.73 4.30 2.21
C ALA A 72 8.75 5.19 3.01
N GLU A 73 7.80 4.58 3.73
CA GLU A 73 6.86 5.31 4.59
C GLU A 73 7.60 6.15 5.64
N LYS A 74 8.58 5.57 6.35
CA LYS A 74 9.33 6.28 7.38
C LYS A 74 10.12 7.46 6.81
N ILE A 75 10.77 7.27 5.67
CA ILE A 75 11.54 8.33 4.99
C ILE A 75 10.60 9.48 4.61
N LEU A 76 9.51 9.19 3.91
CA LEU A 76 8.57 10.20 3.41
C LEU A 76 7.81 10.90 4.56
N SER A 77 7.45 10.16 5.61
CA SER A 77 6.87 10.71 6.83
C SER A 77 7.83 11.67 7.55
N ASN A 78 9.14 11.39 7.54
CA ASN A 78 10.13 12.27 8.12
C ASN A 78 10.33 13.55 7.30
N ILE A 79 10.31 13.47 5.97
CA ILE A 79 10.32 14.64 5.08
C ILE A 79 9.10 15.53 5.39
N ASN A 80 7.90 14.94 5.40
CA ASN A 80 6.66 15.66 5.66
C ASN A 80 6.66 16.36 7.03
N LYS A 81 7.28 15.75 8.06
CA LYS A 81 7.43 16.36 9.39
C LYS A 81 8.43 17.51 9.42
N LYS A 82 9.50 17.46 8.62
CA LYS A 82 10.53 18.52 8.59
C LYS A 82 10.04 19.77 7.85
N GLN A 83 9.10 19.64 6.92
CA GLN A 83 8.55 20.73 6.11
C GLN A 83 7.37 21.47 6.78
N TYR A 84 7.38 21.62 8.10
CA TYR A 84 6.29 22.26 8.85
C TYR A 84 6.03 23.69 8.32
N GLY A 85 4.88 23.89 7.64
CA GLY A 85 4.44 25.19 7.09
C GLY A 85 4.33 25.26 5.55
N THR A 86 4.96 24.34 4.82
CA THR A 86 4.96 24.27 3.35
C THR A 86 4.79 22.84 2.87
N SER A 87 3.87 22.08 3.49
CA SER A 87 3.74 20.64 3.21
C SER A 87 3.50 20.42 1.72
N ASP A 88 4.41 19.73 1.05
CA ASP A 88 4.10 19.15 -0.23
C ASP A 88 2.99 18.11 0.02
N ASN A 89 1.78 18.43 -0.46
CA ASN A 89 0.61 17.60 -0.27
C ASN A 89 0.82 16.21 -0.90
N ASN A 90 1.68 16.09 -1.91
CA ASN A 90 1.97 14.83 -2.57
C ASN A 90 2.78 13.91 -1.64
N ILE A 91 3.85 14.39 -0.99
CA ILE A 91 4.64 13.62 -0.01
C ILE A 91 3.77 13.15 1.16
N GLY A 92 2.94 14.06 1.70
CA GLY A 92 2.00 13.72 2.76
C GLY A 92 0.98 12.66 2.31
N THR A 93 0.52 12.73 1.06
CA THR A 93 -0.46 11.78 0.52
C THR A 93 0.13 10.41 0.30
N ILE A 94 1.27 10.28 -0.37
CA ILE A 94 1.92 8.97 -0.56
C ILE A 94 2.31 8.32 0.77
N SER A 95 2.81 9.10 1.74
CA SER A 95 3.11 8.60 3.10
C SER A 95 1.86 7.99 3.75
N ARG A 96 0.70 8.66 3.64
CA ARG A 96 -0.58 8.14 4.16
C ARG A 96 -1.00 6.84 3.48
N VAL A 97 -0.84 6.72 2.15
CA VAL A 97 -1.16 5.49 1.41
C VAL A 97 -0.24 4.34 1.85
N LEU A 98 1.07 4.58 1.95
CA LEU A 98 2.01 3.57 2.43
C LEU A 98 1.69 3.13 3.86
N LYS A 99 1.28 4.07 4.73
CA LYS A 99 0.83 3.75 6.08
C LYS A 99 -0.43 2.87 6.09
N GLN A 100 -1.34 3.03 5.13
CA GLN A 100 -2.49 2.14 4.96
C GLN A 100 -2.03 0.74 4.51
N TYR A 101 -1.14 0.66 3.53
CA TYR A 101 -0.56 -0.61 3.09
C TYR A 101 0.15 -1.35 4.24
N ASN A 102 0.99 -0.65 5.00
CA ASN A 102 1.73 -1.23 6.13
C ASN A 102 0.84 -1.68 7.30
N ARG A 103 -0.42 -1.22 7.38
CA ARG A 103 -1.41 -1.77 8.34
C ARG A 103 -1.94 -3.12 7.89
N LEU A 104 -2.09 -3.34 6.59
CA LEU A 104 -2.48 -4.65 6.04
C LEU A 104 -1.30 -5.64 6.06
N HIS A 105 -0.07 -5.13 5.89
CA HIS A 105 1.16 -5.92 5.86
C HIS A 105 2.16 -5.41 6.91
N PRO A 106 1.92 -5.65 8.21
CA PRO A 106 2.80 -5.17 9.26
C PRO A 106 4.21 -5.74 9.10
N SER A 107 5.20 -4.86 9.14
CA SER A 107 6.61 -5.21 9.10
C SER A 107 7.40 -4.35 10.07
N ASN A 108 8.45 -4.93 10.66
CA ASN A 108 9.40 -4.16 11.45
C ASN A 108 10.49 -3.66 10.50
N CYS A 109 10.61 -2.35 10.36
CA CYS A 109 11.67 -1.73 9.58
C CYS A 109 12.41 -0.65 10.39
N THR A 110 13.66 -0.40 10.05
CA THR A 110 14.47 0.71 10.59
C THR A 110 15.10 1.48 9.43
N VAL A 111 15.30 2.77 9.63
CA VAL A 111 16.00 3.65 8.69
C VAL A 111 17.27 4.12 9.38
N LYS A 112 18.42 3.93 8.75
CA LYS A 112 19.73 4.33 9.25
C LYS A 112 19.87 5.85 9.11
N LYS A 113 20.41 6.50 10.13
CA LYS A 113 20.59 7.96 10.14
C LYS A 113 21.87 8.44 9.47
N ASN A 114 22.89 7.59 9.40
CA ASN A 114 24.23 7.92 8.92
C ASN A 114 24.70 6.91 7.85
N GLY A 115 23.77 6.47 7.00
CA GLY A 115 24.05 5.53 5.90
C GLY A 115 24.29 6.27 4.59
N ASP A 116 24.39 5.49 3.51
CA ASP A 116 24.38 6.03 2.16
C ASP A 116 23.08 6.80 1.90
N GLU A 117 23.15 7.78 0.99
CA GLU A 117 22.02 8.61 0.62
C GLU A 117 21.73 8.49 -0.88
N GLU A 118 20.47 8.67 -1.27
CA GLU A 118 20.00 8.75 -2.63
C GLU A 118 19.10 9.98 -2.81
N GLN A 119 18.89 10.42 -4.04
CA GLN A 119 17.89 11.46 -4.31
C GLN A 119 16.49 10.92 -4.03
N LEU A 120 15.60 11.76 -3.47
CA LEU A 120 14.20 11.43 -3.28
C LEU A 120 13.53 10.97 -4.58
N ARG A 121 13.91 11.56 -5.72
CA ARG A 121 13.47 11.13 -7.05
C ARG A 121 13.74 9.64 -7.30
N ALA A 122 14.92 9.14 -6.93
CA ALA A 122 15.30 7.73 -7.09
C ALA A 122 14.44 6.82 -6.20
N LEU A 123 14.22 7.21 -4.94
CA LEU A 123 13.32 6.50 -4.03
C LEU A 123 11.91 6.37 -4.63
N LEU A 124 11.34 7.46 -5.16
CA LEU A 124 9.99 7.48 -5.75
C LEU A 124 9.89 6.58 -6.99
N MET A 125 10.91 6.58 -7.86
CA MET A 125 10.98 5.66 -9.01
C MET A 125 11.03 4.20 -8.57
N ASN A 126 11.92 3.89 -7.62
CA ASN A 126 12.09 2.54 -7.10
C ASN A 126 10.84 2.03 -6.38
N LEU A 127 10.12 2.92 -5.68
CA LEU A 127 8.86 2.64 -5.02
C LEU A 127 7.74 2.31 -6.02
N HIS A 128 7.61 3.11 -7.09
CA HIS A 128 6.68 2.84 -8.18
C HIS A 128 6.91 1.45 -8.78
N ASP A 129 8.15 1.15 -9.17
CA ASP A 129 8.50 -0.11 -9.80
C ASP A 129 8.23 -1.31 -8.90
N CYS A 130 8.50 -1.18 -7.60
CA CYS A 130 8.18 -2.22 -6.65
C CYS A 130 6.67 -2.46 -6.56
N ALA A 131 5.87 -1.40 -6.41
CA ALA A 131 4.41 -1.51 -6.34
C ALA A 131 3.84 -2.14 -7.61
N GLN A 132 4.35 -1.76 -8.79
CA GLN A 132 3.95 -2.32 -10.07
C GLN A 132 4.23 -3.82 -10.17
N ILE A 133 5.41 -4.25 -9.75
CA ILE A 133 5.79 -5.67 -9.79
C ILE A 133 4.95 -6.50 -8.83
N ILE A 134 4.68 -6.00 -7.62
CA ILE A 134 3.83 -6.72 -6.65
C ILE A 134 2.39 -6.77 -7.15
N PHE A 135 1.88 -5.66 -7.69
CA PHE A 135 0.54 -5.57 -8.27
C PHE A 135 0.31 -6.58 -9.39
N ALA A 136 1.30 -6.78 -10.26
CA ALA A 136 1.23 -7.70 -11.39
C ALA A 136 1.33 -9.19 -11.02
N ARG A 137 1.61 -9.52 -9.75
CA ARG A 137 1.76 -10.92 -9.34
C ARG A 137 0.43 -11.67 -9.45
N PRO A 138 0.44 -12.91 -9.98
CA PRO A 138 -0.74 -13.76 -9.95
C PRO A 138 -1.23 -13.90 -8.51
N HIS A 139 -2.45 -13.46 -8.25
CA HIS A 139 -3.07 -13.69 -6.96
C HIS A 139 -3.50 -15.16 -6.94
N PRO A 140 -3.22 -15.92 -5.87
CA PRO A 140 -3.68 -17.29 -5.78
C PRO A 140 -5.21 -17.27 -5.86
N VAL A 141 -5.74 -17.71 -7.00
CA VAL A 141 -7.16 -17.96 -7.16
C VAL A 141 -7.47 -19.11 -6.21
N THR A 142 -8.21 -18.84 -5.14
CA THR A 142 -8.80 -19.90 -4.32
C THR A 142 -9.82 -20.60 -5.21
N HIS A 143 -9.37 -21.61 -5.96
CA HIS A 143 -10.27 -22.60 -6.52
C HIS A 143 -10.92 -23.31 -5.34
N HIS A 144 -12.14 -22.89 -4.99
CA HIS A 144 -13.00 -23.69 -4.14
C HIS A 144 -13.21 -25.03 -4.86
N LYS A 145 -12.44 -26.05 -4.47
CA LYS A 145 -12.78 -27.43 -4.77
C LYS A 145 -14.04 -27.74 -3.99
N THR A 146 -15.18 -27.64 -4.65
CA THR A 146 -16.42 -28.25 -4.18
C THR A 146 -16.21 -29.76 -4.29
N THR A 147 -15.79 -30.41 -3.21
CA THR A 147 -15.81 -31.87 -3.13
C THR A 147 -17.29 -32.28 -3.15
N PRO A 148 -17.75 -33.07 -4.14
CA PRO A 148 -19.09 -33.64 -4.06
C PRO A 148 -19.13 -34.57 -2.85
N ALA A 149 -20.12 -34.38 -1.97
CA ALA A 149 -20.42 -35.37 -0.95
C ALA A 149 -20.91 -36.64 -1.67
N LEU A 150 -20.24 -37.76 -1.38
CA LEU A 150 -20.70 -39.11 -1.71
C LEU A 150 -21.62 -39.61 -0.60
#